data_AF-A0AAD1T1G0-F1
#
_entry.id   AF-A0AAD1T1G0-F1
#
_cell.length_a   1.000
_cell.length_b   1.000
_cell.length_c   1.000
_cell.angle_alpha   90.00
_cell.angle_beta   90.00
_cell.angle_gamma   90.00
#
_symmetry.space_group_name_H-M   'P 1'
#
loop_
_entity.id
_entity.type
_entity.pdbx_description
1 polymer ?
#
loop_
_entity_poly.entity_id
_entity_poly.type
_entity_poly.pdbx_seq_one_letter_code
_entity_poly.pdbx_strand_id
1 'polypeptide(L)'
;MDGYLSAPDDLRATRWSDKMASYSPVADSTADSQCSLARSETLTQISAELAAISANMLTICDKEELVTELQATIQEVRRDLTALKSRVDDLEAEHPQAEHTQQAAELATAQQGNVLLELRMQVEDLDNRGWRNNIHIRGLPEKPDEALSLFMGLFTQRLGDSAPDDFGIE
;
A
#
# COMPACT_ATOMS: atom_id res chain seq x y z
N MET A 1 68.17 52.26 -8.67
CA MET A 1 68.76 50.96 -9.08
C MET A 1 68.09 50.57 -10.37
N ASP A 2 68.32 51.34 -11.44
CA ASP A 2 69.56 51.40 -12.24
C ASP A 2 69.82 50.10 -12.97
N GLY A 3 69.85 50.19 -14.30
CA GLY A 3 70.26 49.08 -15.15
C GLY A 3 69.92 49.25 -16.63
N TYR A 4 70.29 50.40 -17.22
CA TYR A 4 70.50 50.50 -18.66
C TYR A 4 71.53 49.45 -19.12
N LEU A 5 71.37 48.89 -20.32
CA LEU A 5 72.50 48.63 -21.21
C LEU A 5 72.04 48.50 -22.68
N SER A 6 72.66 49.35 -23.49
CA SER A 6 72.48 49.59 -24.91
C SER A 6 73.39 48.72 -25.78
N ALA A 7 72.89 48.46 -27.01
CA ALA A 7 73.61 48.42 -28.31
C ALA A 7 74.55 47.22 -28.62
N PRO A 8 75.00 47.01 -29.88
CA PRO A 8 74.65 47.68 -31.15
C PRO A 8 74.29 46.75 -32.33
N ASP A 9 73.77 47.37 -33.39
CA ASP A 9 73.86 46.93 -34.79
C ASP A 9 75.29 46.53 -35.18
N ASP A 10 75.44 45.44 -35.94
CA ASP A 10 76.59 45.34 -36.83
C ASP A 10 76.25 44.63 -38.15
N LEU A 11 76.27 45.46 -39.18
CA LEU A 11 76.22 45.16 -40.60
C LEU A 11 77.47 44.38 -41.02
N ARG A 12 77.36 43.08 -41.29
CA ARG A 12 78.33 42.41 -42.18
C ARG A 12 77.69 41.34 -43.07
N ALA A 13 77.95 41.54 -44.36
CA ALA A 13 78.13 40.52 -45.40
C ALA A 13 76.89 40.04 -46.17
N THR A 14 76.32 40.97 -46.94
CA THR A 14 75.92 40.73 -48.33
C THR A 14 77.10 40.19 -49.15
N ARG A 15 77.24 38.86 -49.32
CA ARG A 15 78.16 38.31 -50.34
C ARG A 15 77.95 36.82 -50.73
N TRP A 16 76.72 36.32 -50.70
CA TRP A 16 76.44 34.92 -51.11
C TRP A 16 75.28 34.79 -52.11
N SER A 17 74.89 35.88 -52.77
CA SER A 17 73.68 35.92 -53.61
C SER A 17 73.83 35.45 -55.06
N ASP A 18 75.00 34.97 -55.51
CA ASP A 18 75.23 34.74 -56.96
C ASP A 18 75.68 33.32 -57.35
N LYS A 19 75.51 32.32 -56.49
CA LYS A 19 75.97 30.94 -56.79
C LYS A 19 74.98 29.83 -56.48
N MET A 20 73.69 30.11 -56.67
CA MET A 20 72.62 29.09 -56.66
C MET A 20 71.70 29.21 -57.90
N ALA A 21 72.21 29.76 -59.00
CA ALA A 21 71.54 29.79 -60.28
C ALA A 21 72.05 28.66 -61.20
N SER A 22 71.75 27.40 -60.87
CA SER A 22 71.66 26.28 -61.84
C SER A 22 71.53 24.92 -61.13
N TYR A 23 70.46 24.71 -60.37
CA TYR A 23 69.95 23.36 -60.13
C TYR A 23 68.44 23.42 -60.31
N SER A 24 68.00 23.16 -61.54
CA SER A 24 66.63 22.76 -61.83
C SER A 24 66.55 21.26 -61.55
N PRO A 25 65.88 20.82 -60.47
CA PRO A 25 65.57 19.41 -60.32
C PRO A 25 64.49 19.08 -61.35
N VAL A 26 64.86 18.17 -62.25
CA VAL A 26 63.95 17.46 -63.14
C VAL A 26 62.77 16.94 -62.32
N ALA A 27 61.58 17.18 -62.85
CA ALA A 27 60.29 16.80 -62.28
C ALA A 27 60.27 15.35 -61.76
N ASP A 28 60.03 15.22 -60.45
CA ASP A 28 59.46 14.02 -59.84
C ASP A 28 58.32 14.42 -58.88
N SER A 29 57.44 15.31 -59.37
CA SER A 29 56.32 15.90 -58.60
C SER A 29 55.13 14.93 -58.40
N THR A 30 55.19 13.75 -59.01
CA THR A 30 54.14 12.72 -58.94
C THR A 30 54.24 11.85 -57.69
N ALA A 31 55.44 11.59 -57.18
CA ALA A 31 55.65 10.74 -56.01
C ALA A 31 55.24 11.46 -54.70
N ASP A 32 55.59 12.74 -54.55
CA ASP A 32 55.17 13.55 -53.39
C ASP A 32 53.66 13.82 -53.37
N SER A 33 53.02 13.93 -54.53
CA SER A 33 51.56 14.09 -54.64
C SER A 33 50.83 12.83 -54.16
N GLN A 34 51.31 11.64 -54.53
CA GLN A 34 50.75 10.35 -54.06
C GLN A 34 50.97 10.14 -52.55
N CYS A 35 52.12 10.57 -52.01
CA CYS A 35 52.37 10.52 -50.57
C CYS A 35 51.45 11.46 -49.78
N SER A 36 51.16 12.67 -50.32
CA SER A 36 50.24 13.62 -49.69
C SER A 36 48.79 13.14 -49.66
N LEU A 37 48.34 12.44 -50.72
CA LEU A 37 47.00 11.85 -50.83
C LEU A 37 46.80 10.73 -49.82
N ALA A 38 47.73 9.78 -49.73
CA ALA A 38 47.69 8.69 -48.74
C ALA A 38 47.73 9.22 -47.29
N ARG A 39 48.50 10.29 -47.05
CA ARG A 39 48.53 10.97 -45.74
C ARG A 39 47.22 11.70 -45.44
N SER A 40 46.58 12.29 -46.45
CA SER A 40 45.25 12.89 -46.29
C SER A 40 44.18 11.84 -46.00
N GLU A 41 44.19 10.71 -46.69
CA GLU A 41 43.24 9.60 -46.47
C GLU A 41 43.38 9.02 -45.04
N THR A 42 44.61 8.76 -44.60
CA THR A 42 44.86 8.27 -43.23
C THR A 42 44.42 9.29 -42.16
N LEU A 43 44.65 10.59 -42.36
CA LEU A 43 44.15 11.63 -41.46
C LEU A 43 42.62 11.70 -41.45
N THR A 44 41.95 11.57 -42.60
CA THR A 44 40.48 11.52 -42.65
C THR A 44 39.94 10.28 -41.95
N GLN A 45 40.60 9.13 -42.08
CA GLN A 45 40.19 7.90 -41.42
C GLN A 45 40.35 7.99 -39.89
N ILE A 46 41.49 8.51 -39.41
CA ILE A 46 41.70 8.78 -37.98
C ILE A 46 40.64 9.75 -37.44
N SER A 47 40.28 10.79 -38.20
CA SER A 47 39.24 11.75 -37.77
C SER A 47 37.86 11.10 -37.65
N ALA A 48 37.51 10.17 -38.54
CA ALA A 48 36.26 9.43 -38.50
C ALA A 48 36.22 8.44 -37.33
N GLU A 49 37.35 7.77 -37.05
CA GLU A 49 37.48 6.87 -35.90
C GLU A 49 37.40 7.63 -34.56
N LEU A 50 38.04 8.80 -34.45
CA LEU A 50 37.92 9.65 -33.25
C LEU A 50 36.48 10.13 -33.03
N ALA A 51 35.77 10.50 -34.09
CA ALA A 51 34.35 10.85 -34.00
C ALA A 51 33.50 9.65 -33.54
N ALA A 52 33.78 8.44 -34.04
CA ALA A 52 33.10 7.22 -33.62
C ALA A 52 33.39 6.86 -32.15
N ILE A 53 34.65 7.00 -31.70
CA ILE A 53 35.03 6.81 -30.29
C ILE A 53 34.31 7.82 -29.39
N SER A 54 34.25 9.09 -29.79
CA SER A 54 33.54 10.13 -29.04
C SER A 54 32.04 9.83 -28.93
N ALA A 55 31.41 9.37 -30.01
CA ALA A 55 30.01 8.97 -30.01
C ALA A 55 29.78 7.75 -29.10
N ASN A 56 30.67 6.75 -29.16
CA ASN A 56 30.59 5.59 -28.30
C ASN A 56 30.76 5.95 -26.82
N MET A 57 31.67 6.86 -26.46
CA MET A 57 31.81 7.36 -25.08
C MET A 57 30.53 8.00 -24.57
N LEU A 58 29.87 8.85 -25.36
CA LEU A 58 28.57 9.42 -24.98
C LEU A 58 27.52 8.33 -24.72
N THR A 59 27.43 7.33 -25.60
CA THR A 59 26.47 6.23 -25.38
C THR A 59 26.80 5.37 -24.16
N ILE A 60 28.07 5.30 -23.75
CA ILE A 60 28.47 4.59 -22.52
C ILE A 60 28.01 5.40 -21.31
N CYS A 61 28.25 6.71 -21.29
CA CYS A 61 27.78 7.59 -20.22
C CYS A 61 26.25 7.52 -20.04
N ASP A 62 25.49 7.60 -21.13
CA ASP A 62 24.01 7.50 -21.08
C ASP A 62 23.55 6.16 -20.48
N LYS A 63 24.25 5.06 -20.81
CA LYS A 63 23.95 3.74 -20.26
C LYS A 63 24.33 3.63 -18.79
N GLU A 64 25.44 4.24 -18.38
CA GLU A 64 25.84 4.29 -16.97
C GLU A 64 24.80 5.04 -16.14
N GLU A 65 24.33 6.20 -16.62
CA GLU A 65 23.24 6.95 -15.99
C GLU A 65 21.98 6.09 -15.85
N LEU A 66 21.55 5.42 -16.92
CA LEU A 66 20.40 4.52 -16.88
C LEU A 66 20.58 3.37 -15.87
N VAL A 67 21.79 2.80 -15.78
CA VAL A 67 22.09 1.74 -14.80
C VAL A 67 21.98 2.28 -13.38
N THR A 68 22.47 3.49 -13.12
CA THR A 68 22.35 4.10 -11.78
C THR A 68 20.90 4.38 -11.39
N GLU A 69 20.09 4.86 -12.33
CA GLU A 69 18.66 5.09 -12.13
C GLU A 69 17.93 3.76 -11.85
N LEU A 70 18.17 2.73 -12.66
CA LEU A 70 17.59 1.40 -12.44
C LEU A 70 18.00 0.81 -11.08
N GLN A 71 19.24 1.00 -10.65
CA GLN A 71 19.69 0.55 -9.32
C GLN A 71 18.97 1.30 -8.20
N ALA A 72 18.73 2.60 -8.35
CA ALA A 72 17.96 3.40 -7.39
C ALA A 72 16.51 2.89 -7.30
N THR A 73 15.85 2.68 -8.44
CA THR A 73 14.48 2.15 -8.49
C THR A 73 14.39 0.75 -7.88
N ILE A 74 15.37 -0.13 -8.15
CA ILE A 74 15.41 -1.47 -7.53
C ILE A 74 15.55 -1.37 -6.00
N GLN A 75 16.35 -0.43 -5.51
CA GLN A 75 16.48 -0.21 -4.07
C GLN A 75 15.19 0.29 -3.43
N GLU A 76 14.48 1.20 -4.09
CA GLU A 76 13.18 1.70 -3.65
C GLU A 76 12.16 0.57 -3.59
N VAL A 77 12.00 -0.20 -4.67
CA VAL A 77 11.09 -1.36 -4.72
C VAL A 77 11.42 -2.38 -3.62
N ARG A 78 12.70 -2.61 -3.30
CA ARG A 78 13.08 -3.49 -2.19
C ARG A 78 12.65 -2.96 -0.83
N ARG A 79 12.74 -1.65 -0.61
CA ARG A 79 12.25 -1.03 0.64
C ARG A 79 10.74 -1.19 0.74
N ASP A 80 10.01 -0.92 -0.34
CA ASP A 80 8.56 -1.07 -0.39
C ASP A 80 8.11 -2.51 -0.15
N LEU A 81 8.78 -3.49 -0.76
CA LEU A 81 8.52 -4.91 -0.51
C LEU A 81 8.77 -5.31 0.94
N THR A 82 9.81 -4.76 1.58
CA THR A 82 10.11 -5.04 2.98
C THR A 82 9.04 -4.44 3.89
N ALA A 83 8.62 -3.21 3.63
CA ALA A 83 7.55 -2.55 4.36
C ALA A 83 6.21 -3.28 4.17
N LEU A 84 5.90 -3.71 2.95
CA LEU A 84 4.70 -4.49 2.66
C LEU A 84 4.72 -5.82 3.40
N LYS A 85 5.87 -6.52 3.40
CA LYS A 85 6.03 -7.76 4.17
C LYS A 85 5.74 -7.54 5.65
N SER A 86 6.34 -6.53 6.28
CA SER A 86 6.08 -6.22 7.68
C SER A 86 4.59 -6.01 7.96
N ARG A 87 3.89 -5.27 7.10
CA ARG A 87 2.45 -5.03 7.24
C ARG A 87 1.63 -6.30 7.09
N VAL A 88 2.05 -7.22 6.22
CA VAL A 88 1.42 -8.53 6.07
C VAL A 88 1.65 -9.37 7.31
N ASP A 89 2.88 -9.43 7.82
CA ASP A 89 3.23 -10.16 9.04
C ASP A 89 2.42 -9.64 10.25
N ASP A 90 2.25 -8.32 10.38
CA ASP A 90 1.41 -7.69 11.43
C ASP A 90 -0.06 -8.10 11.30
N LEU A 91 -0.62 -8.06 10.08
CA LEU A 91 -2.01 -8.46 9.82
C LEU A 91 -2.24 -9.96 10.09
N GLU A 92 -1.27 -10.80 9.72
CA GLU A 92 -1.31 -12.23 10.00
C GLU A 92 -1.25 -12.53 11.49
N ALA A 93 -0.58 -11.68 12.29
CA ALA A 93 -0.57 -11.79 13.74
C ALA A 93 -1.86 -11.28 14.40
N GLU A 94 -2.47 -10.21 13.89
CA GLU A 94 -3.70 -9.65 14.43
C GLU A 94 -4.95 -10.48 14.10
N HIS A 95 -4.99 -11.10 12.92
CA HIS A 95 -6.14 -11.87 12.46
C HIS A 95 -6.59 -12.99 13.42
N PRO A 96 -5.71 -13.90 13.90
CA PRO A 96 -6.14 -14.96 14.81
C PRO A 96 -6.61 -14.42 16.16
N GLN A 97 -6.06 -13.30 16.61
CA GLN A 97 -6.52 -12.64 17.83
C GLN A 97 -7.95 -12.11 17.65
N ALA A 98 -8.24 -11.47 16.52
CA ALA A 98 -9.58 -11.01 16.19
C ALA A 98 -10.57 -12.19 16.13
N GLU A 99 -10.22 -13.29 15.45
CA GLU A 99 -11.05 -14.50 15.39
C GLU A 99 -11.34 -15.08 16.78
N HIS A 100 -10.33 -15.18 17.65
CA HIS A 100 -10.52 -15.67 19.02
C HIS A 100 -11.46 -14.76 19.83
N THR A 101 -11.31 -13.44 19.72
CA THR A 101 -12.21 -12.50 20.41
C THR A 101 -13.64 -12.59 19.90
N GLN A 102 -13.83 -12.79 18.60
CA GLN A 102 -15.15 -13.00 18.00
C GLN A 102 -15.79 -14.28 18.51
N GLN A 103 -15.06 -15.41 18.48
CA GLN A 103 -15.57 -16.70 18.98
C GLN A 103 -15.95 -16.63 20.47
N ALA A 104 -15.14 -15.95 21.29
CA ALA A 104 -15.44 -15.73 22.70
C ALA A 104 -16.71 -14.89 22.89
N ALA A 105 -16.91 -13.85 22.09
CA ALA A 105 -18.10 -13.00 22.13
C ALA A 105 -19.37 -13.76 21.68
N GLU A 106 -19.26 -14.59 20.64
CA GLU A 106 -20.35 -15.45 20.17
C GLU A 106 -20.78 -16.46 21.25
N LEU A 107 -19.80 -17.10 21.90
CA LEU A 107 -20.07 -18.02 23.02
C LEU A 107 -20.76 -17.30 24.18
N ALA A 108 -20.25 -16.12 24.58
CA ALA A 108 -20.85 -15.33 25.65
C ALA A 108 -22.29 -14.90 25.32
N THR A 109 -22.54 -14.51 24.07
CA THR A 109 -23.89 -14.14 23.60
C THR A 109 -24.83 -15.34 23.64
N ALA A 110 -24.38 -16.52 23.23
CA ALA A 110 -25.17 -17.76 23.31
C ALA A 110 -25.50 -18.12 24.77
N GLN A 111 -24.53 -18.00 25.68
CA GLN A 111 -24.74 -18.24 27.11
C GLN A 111 -25.77 -17.26 27.69
N GLN A 112 -25.65 -15.96 27.38
CA GLN A 112 -26.62 -14.95 27.80
C GLN A 112 -28.02 -15.25 27.25
N GLY A 113 -28.12 -15.70 26.00
CA GLY A 113 -29.38 -16.12 25.39
C GLY A 113 -30.06 -17.25 26.16
N ASN A 114 -29.29 -18.25 26.60
CA ASN A 114 -29.81 -19.37 27.41
C ASN A 114 -30.32 -18.90 28.78
N VAL A 115 -29.58 -18.00 29.44
CA VAL A 115 -30.01 -17.43 30.73
C VAL A 115 -31.30 -16.62 30.57
N LEU A 116 -31.41 -15.82 29.52
CA LEU A 116 -32.65 -15.07 29.25
C LEU A 116 -33.84 -15.99 28.98
N LEU A 117 -33.62 -17.10 28.27
CA LEU A 117 -34.67 -18.09 28.03
C LEU A 117 -35.13 -18.73 29.34
N GLU A 118 -34.19 -19.14 30.20
CA GLU A 118 -34.48 -19.73 31.50
C GLU A 118 -35.27 -18.74 32.39
N LEU A 119 -34.81 -17.50 32.49
CA LEU A 119 -35.49 -16.46 33.25
C LEU A 119 -36.90 -16.19 32.71
N ARG A 120 -37.08 -16.20 31.39
CA ARG A 120 -38.40 -16.05 30.77
C ARG A 120 -39.34 -17.20 31.16
N MET A 121 -38.86 -18.44 31.13
CA MET A 121 -39.64 -19.59 31.56
C MET A 121 -40.02 -19.51 33.05
N GLN A 122 -39.11 -19.04 33.90
CA GLN A 122 -39.39 -18.85 35.33
C GLN A 122 -40.45 -17.76 35.57
N VAL A 123 -40.38 -16.64 34.85
CA VAL A 123 -41.40 -15.58 34.91
C VAL A 123 -42.76 -16.12 34.48
N GLU A 124 -42.81 -16.86 33.38
CA GLU A 124 -44.06 -17.45 32.88
C GLU A 124 -44.66 -18.46 33.88
N ASP A 125 -43.83 -19.29 34.54
CA ASP A 125 -44.32 -20.20 35.59
C ASP A 125 -44.87 -19.43 36.79
N LEU A 126 -44.21 -18.34 37.20
CA LEU A 126 -44.69 -17.50 38.31
C LEU A 126 -46.00 -16.78 37.96
N ASP A 127 -46.13 -16.25 36.76
CA ASP A 127 -47.38 -15.63 36.28
C ASP A 127 -48.51 -16.66 36.25
N ASN A 128 -48.24 -17.86 35.73
CA ASN A 128 -49.20 -18.96 35.69
C ASN A 128 -49.64 -19.40 37.10
N ARG A 129 -48.69 -19.49 38.07
CA ARG A 129 -49.02 -19.77 39.48
C ARG A 129 -49.82 -18.64 40.10
N GLY A 130 -49.50 -17.39 39.79
CA GLY A 130 -50.25 -16.21 40.23
C GLY A 130 -51.68 -16.18 39.72
N TRP A 131 -51.95 -16.75 38.53
CA TRP A 131 -53.30 -16.76 37.95
C TRP A 131 -54.13 -17.99 38.30
N ARG A 132 -53.52 -19.12 38.69
CA ARG A 132 -54.22 -20.39 38.96
C ARG A 132 -55.38 -20.29 39.96
N ASN A 133 -55.35 -19.32 40.88
CA ASN A 133 -56.40 -19.09 41.87
C ASN A 133 -57.07 -17.70 41.75
N ASN A 134 -56.75 -16.92 40.71
CA ASN A 134 -57.26 -15.57 40.54
C ASN A 134 -58.23 -15.49 39.36
N ILE A 135 -59.53 -15.42 39.65
CA ILE A 135 -60.56 -15.23 38.63
C ILE A 135 -60.71 -13.74 38.34
N HIS A 136 -60.41 -13.34 37.11
CA HIS A 136 -60.61 -11.97 36.65
C HIS A 136 -61.98 -11.83 35.99
N ILE A 137 -62.87 -11.07 36.63
CA ILE A 137 -64.24 -10.87 36.18
C ILE A 137 -64.36 -9.49 35.57
N ARG A 138 -64.63 -9.44 34.27
CA ARG A 138 -64.80 -8.19 33.52
C ARG A 138 -66.27 -7.80 33.48
N GLY A 139 -66.57 -6.50 33.50
CA GLY A 139 -67.93 -5.99 33.37
C GLY A 139 -68.73 -5.94 34.68
N LEU A 140 -68.08 -6.00 35.85
CA LEU A 140 -68.73 -5.70 37.12
C LEU A 140 -68.97 -4.18 37.27
N PRO A 141 -70.06 -3.76 37.94
CA PRO A 141 -70.28 -2.37 38.31
C PRO A 141 -69.10 -1.81 39.11
N GLU A 142 -68.77 -0.52 38.93
CA GLU A 142 -67.64 0.12 39.65
C GLU A 142 -67.87 0.24 41.16
N LYS A 143 -69.13 0.16 41.61
CA LYS A 143 -69.47 0.17 43.04
C LYS A 143 -69.25 -1.21 43.65
N PRO A 144 -68.41 -1.33 44.69
CA PRO A 144 -67.99 -2.62 45.24
C PRO A 144 -69.17 -3.44 45.80
N ASP A 145 -70.13 -2.79 46.45
CA ASP A 145 -71.27 -3.47 47.07
C ASP A 145 -72.24 -4.08 46.04
N GLU A 146 -72.46 -3.37 44.93
CA GLU A 146 -73.28 -3.84 43.81
C GLU A 146 -72.56 -4.97 43.05
N ALA A 147 -71.23 -4.85 42.87
CA ALA A 147 -70.41 -5.88 42.24
C ALA A 147 -70.38 -7.19 43.01
N LEU A 148 -70.23 -7.14 44.34
CA LEU A 148 -70.20 -8.33 45.19
C LEU A 148 -71.55 -9.04 45.21
N SER A 149 -72.64 -8.27 45.27
CA SER A 149 -74.01 -8.81 45.25
C SER A 149 -74.32 -9.50 43.94
N LEU A 150 -73.93 -8.89 42.81
CA LEU A 150 -74.12 -9.46 41.48
C LEU A 150 -73.24 -10.71 41.27
N PHE A 151 -71.99 -10.67 41.74
CA PHE A 151 -71.10 -11.83 41.72
C PHE A 151 -71.68 -13.03 42.48
N MET A 152 -72.13 -12.82 43.72
CA MET A 152 -72.75 -13.88 44.54
C MET A 152 -74.05 -14.40 43.90
N GLY A 153 -74.86 -13.51 43.30
CA GLY A 153 -76.05 -13.88 42.56
C GLY A 153 -75.75 -14.77 41.35
N LEU A 154 -74.71 -14.43 40.56
CA LEU A 154 -74.26 -15.23 39.42
C LEU A 154 -73.75 -16.62 39.85
N PHE A 155 -72.95 -16.68 40.92
CA PHE A 155 -72.44 -17.95 41.46
C PHE A 155 -73.59 -18.85 41.91
N THR A 156 -74.54 -18.31 42.66
CA THR A 156 -75.70 -19.08 43.15
C THR A 156 -76.59 -19.54 42.00
N GLN A 157 -76.80 -18.70 40.99
CA GLN A 157 -77.64 -19.02 39.82
C GLN A 157 -77.01 -20.06 38.89
N ARG A 158 -75.67 -20.09 38.77
CA ARG A 158 -74.96 -20.94 37.79
C ARG A 158 -74.33 -22.19 38.40
N LEU A 159 -73.93 -22.15 39.66
CA LEU A 159 -73.30 -23.26 40.38
C LEU A 159 -74.22 -23.89 41.45
N GLY A 160 -75.38 -23.28 41.71
CA GLY A 160 -76.33 -23.76 42.73
C GLY A 160 -76.92 -25.15 42.47
N ASP A 161 -76.79 -25.70 41.25
CA ASP A 161 -77.21 -27.07 40.90
C ASP A 161 -76.07 -28.11 40.98
N SER A 162 -74.82 -27.72 41.24
CA SER A 162 -73.76 -28.69 41.55
C SER A 162 -73.72 -28.95 43.05
N ALA A 163 -74.67 -29.74 43.54
CA ALA A 163 -74.46 -30.44 44.81
C ALA A 163 -73.17 -31.28 44.69
N PRO A 164 -72.32 -31.36 45.73
CA PRO A 164 -71.19 -32.26 45.73
C PRO A 164 -71.72 -33.69 45.89
N ASP A 165 -72.13 -34.31 44.79
CA ASP A 165 -72.30 -35.76 44.75
C ASP A 165 -70.90 -36.36 44.84
N ASP A 166 -70.54 -36.74 46.06
CA ASP A 166 -69.61 -37.83 46.37
C ASP A 166 -68.25 -37.74 45.66
N PHE A 167 -67.38 -36.84 46.12
CA PHE A 167 -65.94 -37.05 45.98
C PHE A 167 -65.56 -38.23 46.88
N GLY A 168 -65.78 -39.45 46.36
CA GLY A 168 -65.34 -40.70 46.97
C GLY A 168 -63.84 -40.65 47.22
N ILE A 169 -63.46 -40.33 48.45
CA ILE A 169 -62.13 -40.59 48.99
C ILE A 169 -62.18 -42.04 49.48
N GLU A 170 -61.74 -42.97 48.63
CA GLU A 170 -61.18 -44.25 49.09
C GLU A 170 -59.66 -44.10 49.30
#